data_AF-D0MZ27-F1
#
_entry.id   AF-D0MZ27-F1
#
_cell.length_a   1.000
_cell.length_b   1.000
_cell.length_c   1.000
_cell.angle_alpha   90.00
_cell.angle_beta   90.00
_cell.angle_gamma   90.00
#
_symmetry.space_group_name_H-M   'P 1'
#
loop_
_entity.id
_entity.type
_entity.pdbx_description
1 polymer ?
#
loop_
_entity_poly.entity_id
_entity_poly.type
_entity_poly.pdbx_seq_one_letter_code
_entity_poly.pdbx_strand_id
1 'polypeptide(L)'
;MNDPAFAAELRNLGVVDASLAEDPKSALSRSRLLKAAPSIDEDYLIDAFDESDSEGKSNHLTTVMSSGSLHSISSVPEMEKLAVPVRYASARGNVETDHIAELTAKLQKARETALTLKRKGDIQGALDAMRRAKQIQNLIDLKQHAADNANTMNSAQNLATAAKFQELEQLLIDFGNRAMTLAKENLSVNRREASEWLAKRKRYAVELEKLRKSRQNSLQLPPRYEIVKTFRQVEYELPFIADDQVKVSVKSVTGLSQVAGKPVFVKFCLNFPSTTPHEGQTADFQITQDARFVTKISSGQTDFVFELARSRGTMRLLEIKKAIFEVWKPGTLFRNPELVARAYQELTPLLTCCEVNTHLPFLGLNRKPCGGDIEIAIQMRRPLKEKEFRQETVEDLVIGDYPEPMITSSEQLTIPSEKLASITAKMDDPHHLDLIVSYDVINEELEKVGAKLPSLTGPTALEWNDRYDSLALKKQLLEIEMQTGKLTLDMYVERLHKRIAEDRTLISKLLASNRRLDAARVLHRVKTMEKELVGAGGDSAGS
;
A
#
# COMPACT_ATOMS: atom_id res chain seq x y z
N MET A 1 -33.74 -30.37 -6.01
CA MET A 1 -32.85 -31.55 -5.93
C MET A 1 -33.71 -32.76 -5.55
N ASN A 2 -34.16 -33.54 -6.53
CA ASN A 2 -34.90 -34.80 -6.34
C ASN A 2 -34.63 -35.69 -7.56
N ASP A 3 -33.38 -36.07 -7.76
CA ASP A 3 -33.02 -37.06 -8.79
C ASP A 3 -32.81 -38.43 -8.12
N PRO A 4 -33.68 -39.42 -8.35
CA PRO A 4 -33.55 -40.75 -7.76
C PRO A 4 -32.32 -41.52 -8.26
N ALA A 5 -31.75 -41.16 -9.43
CA ALA A 5 -30.51 -41.77 -9.92
C ALA A 5 -29.31 -41.40 -9.03
N PHE A 6 -29.32 -40.19 -8.47
CA PHE A 6 -28.29 -39.68 -7.56
C PHE A 6 -28.25 -40.40 -6.21
N ALA A 7 -29.41 -40.84 -5.70
CA ALA A 7 -29.51 -41.56 -4.43
C ALA A 7 -29.09 -43.03 -4.54
N ALA A 8 -29.21 -43.63 -5.73
CA ALA A 8 -28.81 -45.01 -6.00
C ALA A 8 -27.27 -45.16 -6.10
N GLU A 9 -26.60 -44.16 -6.65
CA GLU A 9 -25.13 -44.16 -6.82
C GLU A 9 -24.38 -44.05 -5.48
N LEU A 10 -24.94 -43.34 -4.51
CA LEU A 10 -24.42 -43.23 -3.13
C LEU A 10 -24.54 -44.53 -2.31
N ARG A 11 -25.41 -45.47 -2.72
CA ARG A 11 -25.59 -46.76 -2.02
C ARG A 11 -24.66 -47.86 -2.52
N ASN A 12 -24.11 -47.73 -3.73
CA ASN A 12 -23.22 -48.74 -4.34
C ASN A 12 -21.77 -48.71 -3.84
N LEU A 13 -21.45 -47.87 -2.85
CA LEU A 13 -20.11 -47.74 -2.24
C LEU A 13 -20.03 -48.29 -0.79
N GLY A 14 -20.91 -49.24 -0.39
CA GLY A 14 -20.96 -49.82 0.97
C GLY A 14 -19.63 -50.44 1.47
N VAL A 15 -19.39 -50.78 2.74
CA VAL A 15 -20.15 -51.11 3.98
C VAL A 15 -19.12 -50.94 5.14
N VAL A 16 -19.41 -50.57 6.40
CA VAL A 16 -19.94 -51.38 7.53
C VAL A 16 -20.43 -50.46 8.66
N ASP A 17 -21.58 -50.83 9.23
CA ASP A 17 -22.21 -50.26 10.42
C ASP A 17 -21.35 -50.30 11.70
N ALA A 18 -21.37 -49.22 12.48
CA ALA A 18 -21.28 -49.30 13.93
C ALA A 18 -21.99 -48.11 14.58
N SER A 19 -22.83 -48.48 15.55
CA SER A 19 -23.86 -47.75 16.26
C SER A 19 -23.37 -46.84 17.39
N LEU A 20 -24.17 -45.80 17.67
CA LEU A 20 -24.59 -45.26 19.00
C LEU A 20 -23.51 -44.88 20.04
N ALA A 21 -23.47 -43.59 20.45
CA ALA A 21 -23.93 -43.14 21.78
C ALA A 21 -23.40 -41.73 22.19
N GLU A 22 -24.36 -40.87 22.54
CA GLU A 22 -24.45 -39.85 23.60
C GLU A 22 -23.28 -38.91 24.03
N ASP A 23 -23.63 -37.61 24.07
CA ASP A 23 -23.06 -36.55 24.92
C ASP A 23 -23.29 -36.83 26.42
N PRO A 24 -22.49 -36.24 27.35
CA PRO A 24 -23.04 -35.05 28.02
C PRO A 24 -22.05 -33.93 28.42
N LYS A 25 -22.68 -32.75 28.54
CA LYS A 25 -22.31 -31.46 29.14
C LYS A 25 -21.50 -31.50 30.46
N SER A 26 -20.62 -30.50 30.68
CA SER A 26 -20.86 -29.32 31.54
C SER A 26 -19.63 -28.72 32.26
N ALA A 27 -19.71 -27.40 32.46
CA ALA A 27 -19.22 -26.60 33.61
C ALA A 27 -17.75 -26.12 33.73
N LEU A 28 -17.58 -24.84 33.38
CA LEU A 28 -16.96 -23.73 34.14
C LEU A 28 -16.07 -24.04 35.38
N SER A 29 -14.84 -23.47 35.42
CA SER A 29 -14.47 -22.34 36.31
C SER A 29 -12.96 -22.05 36.44
N ARG A 30 -12.59 -20.78 36.19
CA ARG A 30 -11.62 -19.89 36.90
C ARG A 30 -10.18 -20.35 37.23
N SER A 31 -9.20 -19.68 36.57
CA SER A 31 -8.43 -18.51 37.10
C SER A 31 -6.88 -18.56 37.05
N ARG A 32 -6.32 -17.39 36.66
CA ARG A 32 -5.01 -16.76 36.97
C ARG A 32 -3.71 -17.31 36.36
N LEU A 33 -3.06 -16.50 35.51
CA LEU A 33 -1.96 -15.58 35.90
C LEU A 33 -1.45 -14.82 34.65
N LEU A 34 -1.61 -13.49 34.65
CA LEU A 34 -1.00 -12.58 33.67
C LEU A 34 0.42 -12.24 34.15
N LYS A 35 1.40 -12.48 33.27
CA LYS A 35 2.81 -12.16 33.47
C LYS A 35 3.03 -10.68 33.18
N ALA A 36 3.60 -9.95 34.13
CA ALA A 36 3.95 -8.55 34.02
C ALA A 36 4.99 -8.30 32.91
N ALA A 37 4.85 -7.17 32.21
CA ALA A 37 5.83 -6.65 31.25
C ALA A 37 7.03 -6.02 31.99
N PRO A 38 8.25 -6.05 31.41
CA PRO A 38 9.44 -5.50 32.04
C PRO A 38 9.43 -3.95 32.03
N SER A 39 9.87 -3.35 33.14
CA SER A 39 10.10 -1.91 33.27
C SER A 39 11.29 -1.49 32.40
N ILE A 40 11.12 -0.43 31.61
CA ILE A 40 12.15 0.12 30.74
C ILE A 40 13.02 1.09 31.56
N ASP A 41 14.34 0.89 31.52
CA ASP A 41 15.33 1.74 32.20
C ASP A 41 15.34 3.16 31.61
N GLU A 42 15.29 4.15 32.51
CA GLU A 42 15.25 5.59 32.23
C GLU A 42 16.50 6.12 31.49
N ASP A 43 17.65 5.48 31.70
CA ASP A 43 18.95 5.93 31.20
C ASP A 43 19.17 5.61 29.70
N TYR A 44 18.49 4.60 29.16
CA TYR A 44 18.63 4.19 27.75
C TYR A 44 17.99 5.16 26.75
N LEU A 45 17.11 6.05 27.20
CA LEU A 45 16.40 7.00 26.35
C LEU A 45 17.24 8.25 26.03
N ILE A 46 18.24 8.58 26.86
CA ILE A 46 19.08 9.76 26.69
C ILE A 46 20.26 9.42 25.75
N ASP A 47 20.88 8.26 25.94
CA ASP A 47 22.02 7.80 25.12
C ASP A 47 21.67 7.59 23.64
N ALA A 48 20.41 7.25 23.32
CA ALA A 48 19.96 7.04 21.94
C ALA A 48 19.92 8.32 21.09
N PHE A 49 20.00 9.49 21.73
CA PHE A 49 20.06 10.78 21.03
C PHE A 49 21.48 11.36 20.95
N ASP A 50 22.40 10.93 21.81
CA ASP A 50 23.78 11.43 21.87
C ASP A 50 24.73 10.77 20.84
N GLU A 51 24.37 9.63 20.25
CA GLU A 51 25.22 8.95 19.24
C GLU A 51 25.20 9.60 17.83
N SER A 52 24.50 10.72 17.60
CA SER A 52 24.45 11.36 16.27
C SER A 52 25.19 12.69 16.12
N ASP A 53 25.81 13.22 17.17
CA ASP A 53 26.55 14.50 17.09
C ASP A 53 28.04 14.31 17.42
N SER A 54 28.81 13.79 16.46
CA SER A 54 30.27 13.90 16.43
C SER A 54 30.73 14.53 15.11
N GLU A 55 30.83 15.85 15.17
CA GLU A 55 31.63 16.80 14.38
C GLU A 55 32.15 16.41 12.98
N GLY A 56 31.66 17.14 11.98
CA GLY A 56 32.39 17.49 10.76
C GLY A 56 32.21 18.99 10.46
N LYS A 57 33.11 19.82 10.99
CA LYS A 57 33.13 21.29 10.80
C LYS A 57 33.53 21.68 9.36
N SER A 58 32.99 22.85 8.94
CA SER A 58 33.47 23.76 7.87
C SER A 58 33.05 23.39 6.43
N ASN A 59 32.49 24.23 5.54
CA ASN A 59 32.38 25.69 5.45
C ASN A 59 31.15 26.10 4.59
N HIS A 60 30.62 27.30 4.87
CA HIS A 60 29.78 28.07 3.95
C HIS A 60 30.51 28.39 2.64
N LEU A 61 29.86 28.19 1.48
CA LEU A 61 29.81 29.18 0.39
C LEU A 61 28.84 28.76 -0.74
N THR A 62 28.04 29.73 -1.14
CA THR A 62 27.25 29.84 -2.38
C THR A 62 28.08 29.56 -3.64
N THR A 63 27.51 28.94 -4.68
CA THR A 63 27.48 29.43 -6.07
C THR A 63 26.91 28.40 -7.06
N VAL A 64 26.26 28.97 -8.05
CA VAL A 64 25.51 28.45 -9.20
C VAL A 64 26.42 27.81 -10.28
N MET A 65 25.77 27.05 -11.18
CA MET A 65 26.11 26.83 -12.61
C MET A 65 27.05 25.67 -13.01
N SER A 66 26.43 24.77 -13.79
CA SER A 66 26.78 24.47 -15.19
C SER A 66 27.89 23.48 -15.56
N SER A 67 27.45 22.48 -16.33
CA SER A 67 28.04 21.90 -17.55
C SER A 67 29.35 21.09 -17.50
N GLY A 68 29.33 19.96 -18.23
CA GLY A 68 30.43 19.63 -19.15
C GLY A 68 31.19 18.33 -18.94
N SER A 69 30.72 17.25 -19.58
CA SER A 69 31.43 16.51 -20.65
C SER A 69 32.94 16.16 -20.52
N LEU A 70 33.19 14.84 -20.50
CA LEU A 70 34.24 14.03 -21.17
C LEU A 70 35.74 14.30 -20.88
N HIS A 71 36.46 13.26 -20.43
CA HIS A 71 37.45 12.55 -21.26
C HIS A 71 38.08 11.32 -20.56
N SER A 72 38.11 10.20 -21.30
CA SER A 72 38.94 9.03 -21.07
C SER A 72 40.42 9.34 -21.31
N ILE A 73 41.33 8.78 -20.49
CA ILE A 73 42.66 8.35 -20.94
C ILE A 73 43.10 7.10 -20.16
N SER A 74 43.50 6.09 -20.92
CA SER A 74 44.12 4.82 -20.53
C SER A 74 45.58 5.00 -20.12
N SER A 75 46.07 4.26 -19.12
CA SER A 75 47.42 3.69 -19.15
C SER A 75 47.58 2.56 -18.12
N VAL A 76 48.09 1.43 -18.60
CA VAL A 76 48.64 0.29 -17.84
C VAL A 76 50.12 0.19 -18.22
N PRO A 77 51.00 -0.24 -17.29
CA PRO A 77 51.70 -1.53 -17.42
C PRO A 77 51.68 -2.29 -16.07
N GLU A 78 51.23 -3.54 -15.95
CA GLU A 78 51.87 -4.83 -16.27
C GLU A 78 53.22 -5.11 -15.56
N MET A 79 53.20 -5.92 -14.48
CA MET A 79 54.16 -7.01 -14.28
C MET A 79 53.61 -8.13 -13.35
N GLU A 80 53.72 -9.36 -13.89
CA GLU A 80 53.56 -10.73 -13.36
C GLU A 80 54.20 -11.00 -11.97
N LYS A 81 53.95 -12.05 -11.18
CA LYS A 81 53.22 -13.34 -11.22
C LYS A 81 53.29 -13.93 -9.80
N LEU A 82 52.29 -14.70 -9.36
CA LEU A 82 52.47 -16.09 -8.87
C LEU A 82 51.13 -16.69 -8.44
N ALA A 83 50.80 -17.81 -9.06
CA ALA A 83 49.56 -18.55 -8.92
C ALA A 83 49.71 -19.73 -7.96
N VAL A 84 48.63 -20.09 -7.27
CA VAL A 84 48.27 -21.49 -6.96
C VAL A 84 46.74 -21.62 -7.13
N PRO A 85 46.23 -22.60 -7.90
CA PRO A 85 44.80 -22.74 -8.18
C PRO A 85 44.16 -23.79 -7.27
N VAL A 86 42.97 -23.51 -6.74
CA VAL A 86 42.03 -24.55 -6.30
C VAL A 86 40.72 -24.32 -7.03
N ARG A 87 40.43 -25.28 -7.92
CA ARG A 87 39.23 -25.40 -8.76
C ARG A 87 38.01 -25.63 -7.88
N TYR A 88 36.87 -25.03 -8.22
CA TYR A 88 35.55 -25.69 -8.39
C TYR A 88 34.51 -24.64 -8.82
N ALA A 89 34.59 -24.17 -10.07
CA ALA A 89 33.50 -23.45 -10.74
C ALA A 89 33.82 -23.27 -12.24
N SER A 90 33.73 -24.33 -13.05
CA SER A 90 33.51 -24.20 -14.49
C SER A 90 33.16 -25.54 -15.11
N ALA A 91 31.89 -25.95 -15.01
CA ALA A 91 31.42 -27.19 -15.63
C ALA A 91 30.22 -26.99 -16.57
N ARG A 92 29.55 -25.82 -16.58
CA ARG A 92 28.45 -25.55 -17.53
C ARG A 92 28.82 -24.59 -18.66
N GLY A 93 29.66 -23.58 -18.40
CA GLY A 93 30.17 -22.70 -19.47
C GLY A 93 31.05 -23.44 -20.48
N ASN A 94 31.87 -24.38 -20.00
CA ASN A 94 32.75 -25.16 -20.86
C ASN A 94 32.00 -26.09 -21.83
N VAL A 95 30.85 -26.65 -21.44
CA VAL A 95 30.17 -27.67 -22.27
C VAL A 95 29.52 -27.07 -23.51
N GLU A 96 28.99 -25.84 -23.43
CA GLU A 96 28.42 -25.15 -24.60
C GLU A 96 29.51 -24.57 -25.50
N THR A 97 30.60 -24.05 -24.94
CA THR A 97 31.76 -23.57 -25.72
C THR A 97 32.48 -24.72 -26.42
N ASP A 98 32.63 -25.87 -25.76
CA ASP A 98 33.24 -27.08 -26.32
C ASP A 98 32.39 -27.63 -27.48
N HIS A 99 31.06 -27.52 -27.37
CA HIS A 99 30.15 -27.99 -28.42
C HIS A 99 30.10 -27.06 -29.64
N ILE A 100 30.21 -25.73 -29.45
CA ILE A 100 30.38 -24.79 -30.57
C ILE A 100 31.73 -25.04 -31.26
N ALA A 101 32.80 -25.26 -30.49
CA ALA A 101 34.11 -25.63 -31.03
C ALA A 101 34.05 -26.94 -31.84
N GLU A 102 33.33 -27.97 -31.35
CA GLU A 102 33.13 -29.23 -32.06
C GLU A 102 32.35 -29.04 -33.38
N LEU A 103 31.30 -28.21 -33.38
CA LEU A 103 30.52 -27.88 -34.58
C LEU A 103 31.35 -27.09 -35.60
N THR A 104 32.19 -26.15 -35.17
CA THR A 104 33.10 -25.42 -36.06
C THR A 104 34.13 -26.35 -36.72
N ALA A 105 34.66 -27.33 -35.98
CA ALA A 105 35.55 -28.35 -36.55
C ALA A 105 34.83 -29.24 -37.59
N LYS A 106 33.58 -29.65 -37.32
CA LYS A 106 32.75 -30.42 -38.27
C LYS A 106 32.44 -29.64 -39.55
N LEU A 107 32.19 -28.33 -39.42
CA LEU A 107 31.97 -27.43 -40.54
C LEU A 107 33.20 -27.30 -41.43
N GLN A 108 34.39 -27.14 -40.84
CA GLN A 108 35.65 -27.06 -41.60
C GLN A 108 35.92 -28.36 -42.37
N LYS A 109 35.73 -29.51 -41.72
CA LYS A 109 35.84 -30.82 -42.37
C LYS A 109 34.86 -31.00 -43.54
N ALA A 110 33.62 -30.53 -43.42
CA ALA A 110 32.62 -30.60 -44.48
C ALA A 110 32.95 -29.70 -45.70
N ARG A 111 33.62 -28.56 -45.48
CA ARG A 111 34.12 -27.69 -46.56
C ARG A 111 35.30 -28.31 -47.29
N GLU A 112 36.23 -28.92 -46.55
CA GLU A 112 37.39 -29.62 -47.13
C GLU A 112 36.97 -30.83 -47.97
N THR A 113 36.00 -31.62 -47.50
CA THR A 113 35.45 -32.75 -48.30
C THR A 113 34.78 -32.27 -49.57
N ALA A 114 34.04 -31.15 -49.54
CA ALA A 114 33.48 -30.57 -50.76
C ALA A 114 34.56 -30.16 -51.78
N LEU A 115 35.65 -29.54 -51.31
CA LEU A 115 36.76 -29.14 -52.17
C LEU A 115 37.50 -30.33 -52.79
N THR A 116 37.69 -31.41 -52.03
CA THR A 116 38.35 -32.63 -52.54
C THR A 116 37.49 -33.38 -53.55
N LEU A 117 36.17 -33.45 -53.34
CA LEU A 117 35.23 -34.07 -54.30
C LEU A 117 35.14 -33.26 -55.59
N LYS A 118 35.15 -31.91 -55.49
CA LYS A 118 35.22 -31.03 -56.66
C LYS A 118 36.49 -31.25 -57.50
N ARG A 119 37.64 -31.44 -56.86
CA ARG A 119 38.91 -31.75 -57.56
C ARG A 119 38.92 -33.12 -58.23
N LYS A 120 38.13 -34.07 -57.72
CA LYS A 120 37.99 -35.43 -58.28
C LYS A 120 36.95 -35.54 -59.40
N GLY A 121 36.28 -34.44 -59.76
CA GLY A 121 35.25 -34.41 -60.80
C GLY A 121 33.86 -34.88 -60.35
N ASP A 122 33.68 -35.20 -59.06
CA ASP A 122 32.37 -35.56 -58.50
C ASP A 122 31.64 -34.29 -58.03
N ILE A 123 30.96 -33.66 -58.98
CA ILE A 123 30.25 -32.40 -58.78
C ILE A 123 29.04 -32.60 -57.84
N GLN A 124 28.38 -33.75 -57.93
CA GLN A 124 27.18 -34.03 -57.13
C GLN A 124 27.54 -34.27 -55.65
N GLY A 125 28.59 -35.05 -55.39
CA GLY A 125 29.10 -35.25 -54.03
C GLY A 125 29.62 -33.96 -53.38
N ALA A 126 30.23 -33.07 -54.17
CA ALA A 126 30.68 -31.76 -53.70
C ALA A 126 29.52 -30.85 -53.30
N LEU A 127 28.40 -30.88 -54.04
CA LEU A 127 27.19 -30.11 -53.72
C LEU A 127 26.52 -30.61 -52.44
N ASP A 128 26.45 -31.92 -52.22
CA ASP A 128 25.87 -32.48 -50.99
C ASP A 128 26.74 -32.19 -49.75
N ALA A 129 28.06 -32.20 -49.89
CA ALA A 129 28.98 -31.78 -48.83
C ALA A 129 28.85 -30.27 -48.50
N MET A 130 28.65 -29.42 -49.51
CA MET A 130 28.35 -27.99 -49.32
C MET A 130 27.00 -27.75 -48.65
N ARG A 131 25.97 -28.54 -49.00
CA ARG A 131 24.65 -28.48 -48.35
C ARG A 131 24.76 -28.81 -46.86
N ARG A 132 25.54 -29.85 -46.52
CA ARG A 132 25.83 -30.20 -45.11
C ARG A 132 26.63 -29.11 -44.40
N ALA A 133 27.64 -28.52 -45.03
CA ALA A 133 28.41 -27.42 -44.44
C ALA A 133 27.52 -26.20 -44.13
N LYS A 134 26.55 -25.89 -45.02
CA LYS A 134 25.58 -24.81 -44.81
C LYS A 134 24.61 -25.11 -43.66
N GLN A 135 24.17 -26.37 -43.52
CA GLN A 135 23.34 -26.79 -42.39
C GLN A 135 24.09 -26.65 -41.04
N ILE A 136 25.36 -27.04 -40.99
CA ILE A 136 26.18 -26.91 -39.77
C ILE A 136 26.42 -25.43 -39.44
N GLN A 137 26.64 -24.57 -40.45
CA GLN A 137 26.78 -23.12 -40.23
C GLN A 137 25.52 -22.53 -39.58
N ASN A 138 24.34 -22.84 -40.12
CA ASN A 138 23.08 -22.37 -39.56
C ASN A 138 22.87 -22.83 -38.11
N LEU A 139 23.31 -24.04 -37.74
CA LEU A 139 23.24 -24.53 -36.36
C LEU A 139 24.17 -23.77 -35.41
N ILE A 140 25.35 -23.36 -35.88
CA ILE A 140 26.28 -22.53 -35.12
C ILE A 140 25.67 -21.14 -34.90
N ASP A 141 25.15 -20.53 -35.96
CA ASP A 141 24.56 -19.19 -35.91
C ASP A 141 23.34 -19.16 -34.96
N LEU A 142 22.49 -20.20 -34.99
CA LEU A 142 21.36 -20.35 -34.05
C LEU A 142 21.81 -20.48 -32.60
N LYS A 143 22.90 -21.23 -32.33
CA LYS A 143 23.42 -21.42 -30.98
C LYS A 143 24.13 -20.16 -30.44
N GLN A 144 24.84 -19.43 -31.29
CA GLN A 144 25.43 -18.13 -30.92
C GLN A 144 24.34 -17.10 -30.61
N HIS A 145 23.30 -16.99 -31.46
CA HIS A 145 22.17 -16.11 -31.17
C HIS A 145 21.43 -16.47 -29.86
N ALA A 146 21.31 -17.76 -29.53
CA ALA A 146 20.73 -18.20 -28.26
C ALA A 146 21.59 -17.82 -27.04
N ALA A 147 22.92 -17.95 -27.14
CA ALA A 147 23.85 -17.57 -26.09
C ALA A 147 23.90 -16.04 -25.86
N ASP A 148 23.90 -15.25 -26.94
CA ASP A 148 23.89 -13.79 -26.88
C ASP A 148 22.57 -13.26 -26.28
N ASN A 149 21.43 -13.88 -26.63
CA ASN A 149 20.13 -13.56 -26.03
C ASN A 149 20.06 -13.95 -24.54
N ALA A 150 20.63 -15.09 -24.14
CA ALA A 150 20.67 -15.53 -22.74
C ALA A 150 21.54 -14.62 -21.85
N ASN A 151 22.71 -14.20 -22.36
CA ASN A 151 23.59 -13.26 -21.64
C ASN A 151 22.95 -11.87 -21.51
N THR A 152 22.26 -11.40 -22.55
CA THR A 152 21.52 -10.13 -22.52
C THR A 152 20.36 -10.16 -21.53
N MET A 153 19.59 -11.26 -21.48
CA MET A 153 18.53 -11.44 -20.49
C MET A 153 19.05 -11.50 -19.05
N ASN A 154 20.14 -12.22 -18.79
CA ASN A 154 20.72 -12.32 -17.44
C ASN A 154 21.29 -10.97 -16.96
N SER A 155 21.92 -10.20 -17.84
CA SER A 155 22.38 -8.83 -17.55
C SER A 155 21.22 -7.91 -17.16
N ALA A 156 20.13 -7.92 -17.93
CA ALA A 156 18.94 -7.12 -17.65
C ALA A 156 18.26 -7.52 -16.33
N GLN A 157 18.17 -8.82 -16.05
CA GLN A 157 17.59 -9.36 -14.81
C GLN A 157 18.42 -8.94 -13.58
N ASN A 158 19.75 -8.95 -13.68
CA ASN A 158 20.66 -8.52 -12.62
C ASN A 158 20.53 -7.02 -12.34
N LEU A 159 20.40 -6.19 -13.38
CA LEU A 159 20.20 -4.75 -13.22
C LEU A 159 18.85 -4.43 -12.55
N ALA A 160 17.77 -5.11 -12.97
CA ALA A 160 16.45 -4.95 -12.37
C ALA A 160 16.42 -5.41 -10.90
N THR A 161 17.15 -6.48 -10.58
CA THR A 161 17.28 -6.99 -9.21
C THR A 161 18.04 -6.01 -8.32
N ALA A 162 19.16 -5.46 -8.81
CA ALA A 162 19.93 -4.44 -8.11
C ALA A 162 19.13 -3.17 -7.85
N ALA A 163 18.32 -2.73 -8.83
CA ALA A 163 17.43 -1.58 -8.69
C ALA A 163 16.40 -1.77 -7.56
N LYS A 164 15.79 -2.96 -7.46
CA LYS A 164 14.83 -3.29 -6.39
C LYS A 164 15.48 -3.30 -5.00
N PHE A 165 16.70 -3.82 -4.86
CA PHE A 165 17.45 -3.73 -3.61
C PHE A 165 17.72 -2.27 -3.22
N GLN A 166 18.08 -1.43 -4.19
CA GLN A 166 18.35 -0.02 -3.96
C GLN A 166 17.08 0.75 -3.56
N GLU A 167 15.94 0.47 -4.21
CA GLU A 167 14.64 1.05 -3.87
C GLU A 167 14.25 0.72 -2.43
N LEU A 168 14.35 -0.55 -2.02
CA LEU A 168 14.01 -0.97 -0.67
C LEU A 168 14.97 -0.41 0.39
N GLU A 169 16.26 -0.29 0.05
CA GLU A 169 17.24 0.38 0.90
C GLU A 169 16.87 1.86 1.13
N GLN A 170 16.48 2.59 0.08
CA GLN A 170 16.01 3.97 0.20
C GLN A 170 14.75 4.06 1.06
N LEU A 171 13.77 3.18 0.83
CA LEU A 171 12.55 3.15 1.65
C LEU A 171 12.86 2.92 3.14
N LEU A 172 13.76 1.99 3.48
CA LEU A 172 14.13 1.76 4.88
C LEU A 172 14.80 2.97 5.53
N ILE A 173 15.65 3.67 4.78
CA ILE A 173 16.30 4.90 5.25
C ILE A 173 15.24 5.98 5.48
N ASP A 174 14.33 6.20 4.52
CA ASP A 174 13.28 7.21 4.62
C ASP A 174 12.33 6.95 5.79
N PHE A 175 11.85 5.71 5.93
CA PHE A 175 10.99 5.31 7.05
C PHE A 175 11.74 5.39 8.39
N GLY A 176 13.02 5.03 8.43
CA GLY A 176 13.87 5.17 9.62
C GLY A 176 14.06 6.63 10.04
N ASN A 177 14.30 7.52 9.07
CA ASN A 177 14.47 8.96 9.32
C ASN A 177 13.16 9.60 9.77
N ARG A 178 12.03 9.27 9.12
CA ARG A 178 10.71 9.74 9.56
C ARG A 178 10.39 9.30 10.98
N ALA A 179 10.65 8.03 11.31
CA ALA A 179 10.47 7.53 12.67
C ALA A 179 11.34 8.29 13.67
N MET A 180 12.58 8.68 13.30
CA MET A 180 13.43 9.49 14.17
C MET A 180 12.87 10.91 14.40
N THR A 181 12.38 11.56 13.35
CA THR A 181 11.78 12.90 13.47
C THR A 181 10.56 12.86 14.38
N LEU A 182 9.65 11.89 14.16
CA LEU A 182 8.46 11.72 14.98
C LEU A 182 8.79 11.38 16.44
N ALA A 183 9.87 10.63 16.69
CA ALA A 183 10.36 10.39 18.04
C ALA A 183 10.82 11.69 18.73
N LYS A 184 11.55 12.57 18.02
CA LYS A 184 12.00 13.86 18.56
C LYS A 184 10.83 14.79 18.88
N GLU A 185 9.85 14.88 17.97
CA GLU A 185 8.66 15.71 18.17
C GLU A 185 7.82 15.25 19.37
N ASN A 186 7.73 13.93 19.60
CA ASN A 186 6.99 13.36 20.71
C ASN A 186 7.79 13.30 22.02
N LEU A 187 9.09 13.62 22.03
CA LEU A 187 9.93 13.45 23.22
C LEU A 187 9.44 14.29 24.41
N SER A 188 9.07 15.55 24.15
CA SER A 188 8.55 16.47 25.16
C SER A 188 7.03 16.39 25.36
N VAL A 189 6.30 15.79 24.41
CA VAL A 189 4.84 15.73 24.42
C VAL A 189 4.33 14.40 24.98
N ASN A 190 4.84 13.29 24.45
CA ASN A 190 4.41 11.93 24.79
C ASN A 190 5.61 10.96 24.72
N ARG A 191 6.29 10.77 25.85
CA ARG A 191 7.48 9.91 25.96
C ARG A 191 7.22 8.45 25.56
N ARG A 192 6.00 7.95 25.75
CA ARG A 192 5.61 6.59 25.32
C ARG A 192 5.62 6.48 23.80
N GLU A 193 4.96 7.40 23.13
CA GLU A 193 4.92 7.43 21.67
C GLU A 193 6.30 7.67 21.06
N ALA A 194 7.11 8.54 21.68
CA ALA A 194 8.51 8.70 21.31
C ALA A 194 9.29 7.37 21.37
N SER A 195 9.08 6.56 22.42
CA SER A 195 9.72 5.24 22.55
C SER A 195 9.26 4.23 21.49
N GLU A 196 7.99 4.29 21.07
CA GLU A 196 7.45 3.44 19.99
C GLU A 196 8.09 3.80 18.65
N TRP A 197 8.24 5.10 18.35
CA TRP A 197 8.93 5.57 17.17
C TRP A 197 10.42 5.20 17.15
N LEU A 198 11.10 5.27 18.30
CA LEU A 198 12.48 4.78 18.43
C LEU A 198 12.58 3.27 18.20
N ALA A 199 11.62 2.49 18.70
CA ALA A 199 11.57 1.06 18.45
C ALA A 199 11.37 0.75 16.95
N LYS A 200 10.51 1.51 16.25
CA LYS A 200 10.36 1.42 14.79
C LYS A 200 11.66 1.76 14.06
N ARG A 201 12.35 2.85 14.44
CA ARG A 201 13.66 3.22 13.87
C ARG A 201 14.68 2.09 14.02
N LYS A 202 14.79 1.49 15.21
CA LYS A 202 15.69 0.35 15.47
C LYS A 202 15.35 -0.85 14.58
N ARG A 203 14.06 -1.17 14.42
CA ARG A 203 13.61 -2.24 13.52
C ARG A 203 14.03 -1.99 12.07
N TYR A 204 13.84 -0.77 11.56
CA TYR A 204 14.26 -0.41 10.20
C TYR A 204 15.78 -0.47 10.01
N ALA A 205 16.56 -0.09 11.02
CA ALA A 205 18.02 -0.22 10.98
C ALA A 205 18.47 -1.68 10.88
N VAL A 206 17.87 -2.58 11.68
CA VAL A 206 18.17 -4.02 11.63
C VAL A 206 17.81 -4.62 10.28
N GLU A 207 16.65 -4.26 9.72
CA GLU A 207 16.23 -4.72 8.40
C GLU A 207 17.12 -4.17 7.27
N LEU A 208 17.59 -2.93 7.38
CA LEU A 208 18.53 -2.32 6.43
C LEU A 208 19.87 -3.06 6.42
N GLU A 209 20.42 -3.42 7.59
CA GLU A 209 21.63 -4.22 7.68
C GLU A 209 21.44 -5.62 7.07
N LYS A 210 20.29 -6.24 7.33
CA LYS A 210 19.94 -7.55 6.76
C LYS A 210 19.85 -7.49 5.24
N LEU A 211 19.24 -6.43 4.69
CA LEU A 211 19.14 -6.19 3.25
C LEU A 211 20.52 -5.98 2.60
N ARG A 212 21.39 -5.21 3.25
CA ARG A 212 22.77 -4.99 2.77
C ARG A 212 23.59 -6.27 2.75
N LYS A 213 23.46 -7.12 3.78
CA LYS A 213 24.09 -8.45 3.82
C LYS A 213 23.53 -9.36 2.74
N SER A 214 22.21 -9.38 2.55
CA SER A 214 21.57 -10.23 1.53
C SER A 214 21.98 -9.83 0.12
N ARG A 215 22.18 -8.53 -0.15
CA ARG A 215 22.63 -8.01 -1.45
C ARG A 215 24.04 -8.48 -1.85
N GLN A 216 24.88 -8.87 -0.88
CA GLN A 216 26.23 -9.40 -1.17
C GLN A 216 26.16 -10.76 -1.90
N ASN A 217 25.06 -11.49 -1.77
CA ASN A 217 24.82 -12.75 -2.46
C ASN A 217 24.19 -12.47 -3.82
N SER A 218 24.91 -12.74 -4.91
CA SER A 218 24.44 -12.49 -6.29
C SER A 218 23.20 -13.30 -6.69
N LEU A 219 22.94 -14.42 -6.02
CA LEU A 219 21.78 -15.30 -6.26
C LEU A 219 20.58 -14.97 -5.38
N GLN A 220 20.72 -14.00 -4.46
CA GLN A 220 19.69 -13.63 -3.53
C GLN A 220 18.74 -12.62 -4.17
N LEU A 221 17.45 -12.96 -4.21
CA LEU A 221 16.42 -12.04 -4.68
C LEU A 221 16.03 -11.06 -3.55
N PRO A 222 15.61 -9.83 -3.89
CA PRO A 222 15.15 -8.85 -2.93
C PRO A 222 13.87 -9.37 -2.25
N PRO A 223 13.72 -9.13 -0.93
CA PRO A 223 12.49 -9.47 -0.24
C PRO A 223 11.34 -8.61 -0.77
N ARG A 224 10.12 -9.13 -0.60
CA ARG A 224 8.91 -8.33 -0.88
C ARG A 224 8.71 -7.33 0.24
N TYR A 225 8.06 -6.22 -0.06
CA TYR A 225 7.68 -5.23 0.94
C TYR A 225 6.27 -4.74 0.66
N GLU A 226 5.63 -4.25 1.72
CA GLU A 226 4.33 -3.61 1.67
C GLU A 226 4.37 -2.36 2.56
N ILE A 227 3.71 -1.29 2.12
CA ILE A 227 3.48 -0.11 2.94
C ILE A 227 2.06 -0.21 3.48
N VAL A 228 1.95 -0.64 4.73
CA VAL A 228 0.67 -0.83 5.42
C VAL A 228 0.21 0.51 5.96
N LYS A 229 -0.96 0.97 5.53
CA LYS A 229 -1.59 2.19 6.05
C LYS A 229 -2.62 1.82 7.11
N THR A 230 -2.36 2.23 8.34
CA THR A 230 -3.27 2.01 9.48
C THR A 230 -3.90 3.33 9.87
N PHE A 231 -5.23 3.34 9.99
CA PHE A 231 -5.98 4.50 10.48
C PHE A 231 -6.20 4.36 11.98
N ARG A 232 -5.71 5.33 12.76
CA ARG A 232 -5.94 5.40 14.20
C ARG A 232 -6.77 6.64 14.53
N GLN A 233 -7.71 6.50 15.46
CA GLN A 233 -8.37 7.66 16.07
C GLN A 233 -7.51 8.14 17.24
N VAL A 234 -7.04 9.37 17.17
CA VAL A 234 -6.19 9.99 18.19
C VAL A 234 -6.93 11.19 18.76
N GLU A 235 -6.83 11.36 20.08
CA GLU A 235 -7.33 12.55 20.77
C GLU A 235 -6.59 13.78 20.23
N TYR A 236 -7.35 14.73 19.68
CA TYR A 236 -6.80 15.97 19.15
C TYR A 236 -6.74 17.03 20.24
N GLU A 237 -5.57 17.62 20.41
CA GLU A 237 -5.32 18.69 21.36
C GLU A 237 -4.42 19.76 20.76
N LEU A 238 -4.50 20.98 21.30
CA LEU A 238 -3.59 22.08 20.97
C LEU A 238 -2.61 22.30 22.14
N PRO A 239 -1.51 21.55 22.22
CA PRO A 239 -0.63 21.52 23.41
C PRO A 239 0.08 22.86 23.69
N PHE A 240 0.13 23.76 22.71
CA PHE A 240 0.70 25.09 22.85
C PHE A 240 -0.21 26.09 23.59
N ILE A 241 -1.47 25.71 23.89
CA ILE A 241 -2.40 26.51 24.70
C ILE A 241 -2.51 25.84 26.07
N ALA A 242 -2.47 26.62 27.15
CA ALA A 242 -2.71 26.08 28.49
C ALA A 242 -4.16 25.57 28.62
N ASP A 243 -4.40 24.61 29.51
CA ASP A 243 -5.71 23.93 29.62
C ASP A 243 -6.83 24.87 30.10
N ASP A 244 -6.45 25.86 30.89
CA ASP A 244 -7.25 26.93 31.48
C ASP A 244 -7.19 28.23 30.65
N GLN A 245 -6.88 28.13 29.35
CA GLN A 245 -6.81 29.30 28.47
C GLN A 245 -7.64 29.13 27.20
N VAL A 246 -8.13 30.28 26.70
CA VAL A 246 -8.70 30.43 25.37
C VAL A 246 -7.94 31.50 24.62
N LYS A 247 -7.55 31.19 23.39
CA LYS A 247 -6.87 32.09 22.46
C LYS A 247 -7.85 32.57 21.40
N VAL A 248 -7.86 33.86 21.13
CA VAL A 248 -8.62 34.49 20.04
C VAL A 248 -7.62 35.15 19.09
N SER A 249 -7.74 34.86 17.81
CA SER A 249 -6.92 35.44 16.75
C SER A 249 -7.79 36.11 15.70
N VAL A 250 -7.54 37.38 15.42
CA VAL A 250 -8.17 38.11 14.30
C VAL A 250 -7.20 38.10 13.11
N LYS A 251 -7.44 37.26 12.12
CA LYS A 251 -6.47 37.00 11.05
C LYS A 251 -6.54 38.02 9.93
N SER A 252 -7.74 38.26 9.42
CA SER A 252 -7.92 39.13 8.26
C SER A 252 -9.31 39.75 8.19
N VAL A 253 -9.41 40.89 7.51
CA VAL A 253 -10.66 41.62 7.25
C VAL A 253 -10.69 42.01 5.78
N THR A 254 -11.78 41.70 5.09
CA THR A 254 -11.90 41.85 3.64
C THR A 254 -13.23 42.48 3.23
N GLY A 255 -13.27 43.07 2.03
CA GLY A 255 -14.50 43.49 1.35
C GLY A 255 -15.29 44.67 1.95
N LEU A 256 -14.76 45.41 2.92
CA LEU A 256 -15.38 46.63 3.47
C LEU A 256 -14.99 47.90 2.67
N SER A 257 -15.51 48.02 1.45
CA SER A 257 -15.17 49.12 0.52
C SER A 257 -15.48 50.52 1.07
N GLN A 258 -16.49 50.66 1.93
CA GLN A 258 -16.89 51.93 2.56
C GLN A 258 -15.79 52.57 3.43
N VAL A 259 -14.83 51.77 3.88
CA VAL A 259 -13.70 52.21 4.72
C VAL A 259 -12.34 51.83 4.12
N ALA A 260 -12.30 51.44 2.84
CA ALA A 260 -11.05 51.09 2.18
C ALA A 260 -10.07 52.27 2.15
N GLY A 261 -8.80 51.99 2.46
CA GLY A 261 -7.74 52.99 2.60
C GLY A 261 -7.85 53.89 3.84
N LYS A 262 -8.82 53.66 4.74
CA LYS A 262 -8.93 54.37 6.02
C LYS A 262 -8.44 53.49 7.17
N PRO A 263 -7.88 54.07 8.25
CA PRO A 263 -7.54 53.31 9.44
C PRO A 263 -8.81 52.80 10.12
N VAL A 264 -8.80 51.54 10.52
CA VAL A 264 -9.84 50.85 11.27
C VAL A 264 -9.20 49.89 12.28
N PHE A 265 -9.96 49.48 13.29
CA PHE A 265 -9.56 48.41 14.21
C PHE A 265 -10.73 47.48 14.48
N VAL A 266 -10.42 46.27 14.95
CA VAL A 266 -11.43 45.28 15.36
C VAL A 266 -11.51 45.24 16.88
N LYS A 267 -12.72 45.38 17.41
CA LYS A 267 -13.06 45.03 18.79
C LYS A 267 -13.80 43.71 18.81
N PHE A 268 -13.59 42.90 19.84
CA PHE A 268 -14.40 41.70 20.04
C PHE A 268 -14.80 41.52 21.48
N CYS A 269 -15.88 40.76 21.68
CA CYS A 269 -16.37 40.33 22.98
C CYS A 269 -16.84 38.88 22.88
N LEU A 270 -16.27 37.98 23.68
CA LEU A 270 -16.66 36.58 23.71
C LEU A 270 -17.97 36.34 24.47
N ASN A 271 -18.49 37.32 25.21
CA ASN A 271 -19.69 37.19 26.04
C ASN A 271 -19.61 36.09 27.11
N PHE A 272 -18.40 35.67 27.48
CA PHE A 272 -18.11 34.86 28.66
C PHE A 272 -16.77 35.30 29.28
N PRO A 273 -16.58 35.12 30.60
CA PRO A 273 -17.61 34.78 31.60
C PRO A 273 -18.68 35.89 31.72
N SER A 274 -19.84 35.60 32.34
CA SER A 274 -20.96 36.55 32.40
C SER A 274 -20.68 37.83 33.17
N THR A 275 -19.80 37.78 34.18
CA THR A 275 -19.49 38.92 35.06
C THR A 275 -18.53 39.90 34.40
N THR A 276 -17.55 39.38 33.67
CA THR A 276 -16.46 40.13 33.05
C THR A 276 -16.13 39.48 31.72
N PRO A 277 -16.91 39.75 30.66
CA PRO A 277 -16.68 39.16 29.35
C PRO A 277 -15.27 39.41 28.84
N HIS A 278 -14.68 38.42 28.19
CA HIS A 278 -13.39 38.59 27.53
C HIS A 278 -13.55 39.49 26.31
N GLU A 279 -12.86 40.63 26.36
CA GLU A 279 -12.86 41.64 25.32
C GLU A 279 -11.43 41.94 24.88
N GLY A 280 -11.27 42.27 23.62
CA GLY A 280 -9.98 42.67 23.07
C GLY A 280 -10.14 43.61 21.89
N GLN A 281 -9.05 44.30 21.56
CA GLN A 281 -8.99 45.27 20.49
C GLN A 281 -7.66 45.13 19.74
N THR A 282 -7.71 45.06 18.42
CA THR A 282 -6.52 45.08 17.56
C THR A 282 -5.95 46.50 17.46
N ALA A 283 -4.69 46.62 17.05
CA ALA A 283 -4.18 47.90 16.59
C ALA A 283 -4.88 48.35 15.30
N ASP A 284 -4.70 49.64 14.99
CA ASP A 284 -5.23 50.24 13.78
C ASP A 284 -4.52 49.67 12.54
N PHE A 285 -5.30 49.30 11.53
CA PHE A 285 -4.82 48.82 10.23
C PHE A 285 -5.67 49.42 9.10
N GLN A 286 -5.19 49.33 7.86
CA GLN A 286 -5.91 49.85 6.69
C GLN A 286 -6.40 48.69 5.83
N ILE A 287 -7.66 48.76 5.39
CA ILE A 287 -8.25 47.76 4.49
C ILE A 287 -7.88 48.10 3.05
N THR A 288 -7.38 47.09 2.32
CA THR A 288 -6.97 47.24 0.91
C THR A 288 -8.18 47.56 0.02
N GLN A 289 -8.00 48.47 -0.95
CA GLN A 289 -9.05 48.88 -1.89
C GLN A 289 -9.40 47.82 -2.94
N ASP A 290 -8.48 46.89 -3.23
CA ASP A 290 -8.71 45.83 -4.19
C ASP A 290 -9.35 44.62 -3.50
N ALA A 291 -10.63 44.37 -3.84
CA ALA A 291 -11.46 43.29 -3.29
C ALA A 291 -10.92 41.87 -3.56
N ARG A 292 -9.90 41.73 -4.43
CA ARG A 292 -9.23 40.44 -4.71
C ARG A 292 -8.15 40.07 -3.70
N PHE A 293 -7.73 41.00 -2.84
CA PHE A 293 -6.61 40.78 -1.92
C PHE A 293 -7.06 40.76 -0.45
N VAL A 294 -6.68 39.70 0.25
CA VAL A 294 -6.93 39.54 1.69
C VAL A 294 -6.06 40.50 2.47
N THR A 295 -6.67 41.41 3.25
CA THR A 295 -5.91 42.28 4.15
C THR A 295 -5.56 41.48 5.41
N LYS A 296 -4.36 40.92 5.44
CA LYS A 296 -3.80 40.26 6.63
C LYS A 296 -3.43 41.32 7.66
N ILE A 297 -3.90 41.14 8.90
CA ILE A 297 -3.49 42.00 10.01
C ILE A 297 -2.12 41.51 10.49
N SER A 298 -1.16 42.41 10.70
CA SER A 298 0.20 42.04 11.09
C SER A 298 0.21 41.27 12.42
N SER A 299 0.88 40.11 12.41
CA SER A 299 0.83 39.03 13.42
C SER A 299 1.16 39.42 14.87
N GLY A 300 1.69 40.61 15.15
CA GLY A 300 2.17 40.99 16.48
C GLY A 300 1.09 41.44 17.47
N GLN A 301 -0.13 41.74 17.00
CA GLN A 301 -1.20 42.35 17.84
C GLN A 301 -2.61 41.81 17.53
N THR A 302 -2.69 40.60 16.98
CA THR A 302 -3.95 39.96 16.57
C THR A 302 -4.39 38.83 17.49
N ASP A 303 -3.48 38.38 18.36
CA ASP A 303 -3.65 37.21 19.21
C ASP A 303 -3.87 37.65 20.66
N PHE A 304 -4.96 37.18 21.26
CA PHE A 304 -5.40 37.52 22.60
C PHE A 304 -5.61 36.23 23.38
N VAL A 305 -5.06 36.14 24.58
CA VAL A 305 -5.18 34.95 25.44
C VAL A 305 -5.90 35.35 26.73
N PHE A 306 -6.90 34.56 27.11
CA PHE A 306 -7.72 34.80 28.29
C PHE A 306 -7.83 33.53 29.13
N GLU A 307 -8.07 33.69 30.43
CA GLU A 307 -8.38 32.58 31.34
C GLU A 307 -9.74 31.95 31.00
N LEU A 308 -9.79 30.62 31.02
CA LEU A 308 -10.95 29.80 30.68
C LEU A 308 -11.32 28.92 31.87
N ALA A 309 -12.32 29.34 32.64
CA ALA A 309 -12.89 28.49 33.68
C ALA A 309 -13.63 27.30 33.05
N ARG A 310 -13.13 26.07 33.23
CA ARG A 310 -13.75 24.83 32.70
C ARG A 310 -14.93 24.35 33.56
N SER A 311 -15.98 25.17 33.66
CA SER A 311 -17.16 24.90 34.50
C SER A 311 -18.42 24.60 33.68
N ARG A 312 -19.41 23.95 34.31
CA ARG A 312 -20.75 23.76 33.71
C ARG A 312 -21.40 25.10 33.32
N GLY A 313 -21.14 26.16 34.09
CA GLY A 313 -21.61 27.51 33.79
C GLY A 313 -21.00 28.04 32.48
N THR A 314 -19.70 27.86 32.31
CA THR A 314 -18.98 28.24 31.08
C THR A 314 -19.51 27.46 29.88
N MET A 315 -19.64 26.13 29.99
CA MET A 315 -20.26 25.31 28.94
C MET A 315 -21.63 25.85 28.54
N ARG A 316 -22.49 26.15 29.52
CA ARG A 316 -23.81 26.72 29.27
C ARG A 316 -23.76 28.08 28.56
N LEU A 317 -22.77 28.92 28.87
CA LEU A 317 -22.58 30.19 28.18
C LEU A 317 -22.16 29.99 26.72
N LEU A 318 -21.26 29.05 26.43
CA LEU A 318 -20.86 28.75 25.06
C LEU A 318 -22.01 28.17 24.22
N GLU A 319 -22.95 27.43 24.82
CA GLU A 319 -24.17 26.95 24.12
C GLU A 319 -25.12 28.07 23.68
N ILE A 320 -25.20 29.16 24.45
CA ILE A 320 -26.26 30.17 24.28
C ILE A 320 -25.76 31.52 23.76
N LYS A 321 -24.48 31.84 23.98
CA LYS A 321 -23.88 33.12 23.60
C LYS A 321 -23.15 33.01 22.27
N LYS A 322 -23.04 34.15 21.60
CA LYS A 322 -22.22 34.33 20.40
C LYS A 322 -21.11 35.30 20.73
N ALA A 323 -19.90 35.05 20.23
CA ALA A 323 -18.88 36.08 20.21
C ALA A 323 -19.25 37.15 19.17
N ILE A 324 -18.91 38.39 19.47
CA ILE A 324 -19.20 39.56 18.64
C ILE A 324 -17.87 40.13 18.19
N PHE A 325 -17.73 40.40 16.90
CA PHE A 325 -16.58 41.07 16.31
C PHE A 325 -17.07 42.34 15.60
N GLU A 326 -16.42 43.46 15.84
CA GLU A 326 -16.86 44.78 15.40
C GLU A 326 -15.71 45.54 14.76
N VAL A 327 -15.92 46.06 13.56
CA VAL A 327 -14.97 46.95 12.90
C VAL A 327 -15.35 48.39 13.20
N TRP A 328 -14.40 49.16 13.72
CA TRP A 328 -14.59 50.53 14.12
C TRP A 328 -13.62 51.46 13.36
N LYS A 329 -14.10 52.66 13.04
CA LYS A 329 -13.22 53.78 12.70
C LYS A 329 -12.72 54.42 13.99
N PRO A 330 -11.42 54.76 14.08
CA PRO A 330 -10.89 55.48 15.23
C PRO A 330 -11.56 56.84 15.37
N GLY A 331 -11.77 57.23 16.62
CA GLY A 331 -12.24 58.56 16.96
C GLY A 331 -11.20 59.62 16.62
N THR A 332 -11.65 60.86 16.54
CA THR A 332 -10.78 62.03 16.45
C THR A 332 -11.00 62.90 17.69
N LEU A 333 -10.22 63.97 17.86
CA LEU A 333 -10.31 64.85 19.04
C LEU A 333 -11.75 65.36 19.34
N PHE A 334 -12.60 65.46 18.31
CA PHE A 334 -13.99 65.95 18.44
C PHE A 334 -15.06 64.94 17.97
N ARG A 335 -14.67 63.70 17.66
CA ARG A 335 -15.63 62.67 17.21
C ARG A 335 -15.35 61.34 17.88
N ASN A 336 -16.41 60.74 18.41
CA ASN A 336 -16.34 59.39 18.95
C ASN A 336 -16.02 58.36 17.85
N PRO A 337 -15.40 57.22 18.21
CA PRO A 337 -15.27 56.09 17.29
C PRO A 337 -16.63 55.68 16.71
N GLU A 338 -16.64 55.25 15.46
CA GLU A 338 -17.88 54.91 14.73
C GLU A 338 -17.86 53.44 14.29
N LEU A 339 -18.92 52.71 14.64
CA LEU A 339 -19.10 51.31 14.25
C LEU A 339 -19.39 51.23 12.74
N VAL A 340 -18.57 50.45 12.04
CA VAL A 340 -18.70 50.22 10.59
C VAL A 340 -19.52 48.98 10.30
N ALA A 341 -19.16 47.88 10.96
CA ALA A 341 -19.64 46.54 10.64
C ALA A 341 -19.51 45.62 11.85
N ARG A 342 -20.37 44.61 11.93
CA ARG A 342 -20.37 43.61 13.01
C ARG A 342 -20.57 42.19 12.47
N ALA A 343 -19.83 41.24 12.99
CA ALA A 343 -19.96 39.81 12.73
C ALA A 343 -20.24 39.05 14.04
N TYR A 344 -20.85 37.86 13.92
CA TYR A 344 -21.22 37.02 15.06
C TYR A 344 -20.71 35.59 14.86
N GLN A 345 -20.00 35.05 15.86
CA GLN A 345 -19.52 33.66 15.88
C GLN A 345 -20.25 32.87 16.95
N GLU A 346 -20.84 31.73 16.59
CA GLU A 346 -21.41 30.80 17.57
C GLU A 346 -20.29 30.10 18.35
N LEU A 347 -20.44 29.96 19.66
CA LEU A 347 -19.43 29.37 20.53
C LEU A 347 -19.65 27.88 20.80
N THR A 348 -20.83 27.35 20.46
CA THR A 348 -21.21 25.95 20.61
C THR A 348 -20.16 24.95 20.07
N PRO A 349 -19.49 25.19 18.92
CA PRO A 349 -18.50 24.22 18.42
C PRO A 349 -17.32 23.98 19.38
N LEU A 350 -16.95 24.94 20.24
CA LEU A 350 -15.86 24.79 21.22
C LEU A 350 -16.21 23.81 22.36
N LEU A 351 -17.45 23.32 22.42
CA LEU A 351 -17.84 22.25 23.33
C LEU A 351 -17.28 20.89 22.87
N THR A 352 -17.09 20.70 21.57
CA THR A 352 -16.67 19.43 20.95
C THR A 352 -15.41 19.54 20.10
N CYS A 353 -14.97 20.76 19.78
CA CYS A 353 -13.76 21.03 19.00
C CYS A 353 -12.78 21.92 19.77
N CYS A 354 -11.48 21.70 19.59
CA CYS A 354 -10.38 22.49 20.15
C CYS A 354 -10.25 23.86 19.47
N GLU A 355 -10.72 23.98 18.23
CA GLU A 355 -10.63 25.21 17.46
C GLU A 355 -11.84 25.49 16.58
N VAL A 356 -12.11 26.77 16.38
CA VAL A 356 -13.07 27.31 15.42
C VAL A 356 -12.31 28.31 14.57
N ASN A 357 -12.05 27.95 13.30
CA ASN A 357 -11.42 28.82 12.31
C ASN A 357 -12.42 29.08 11.19
N THR A 358 -12.94 30.31 11.10
CA THR A 358 -14.11 30.62 10.26
C THR A 358 -13.97 31.97 9.57
N HIS A 359 -14.65 32.06 8.41
CA HIS A 359 -14.88 33.30 7.70
C HIS A 359 -16.31 33.77 7.94
N LEU A 360 -16.46 34.94 8.55
CA LEU A 360 -17.75 35.45 8.98
C LEU A 360 -18.15 36.67 8.16
N PRO A 361 -19.32 36.67 7.50
CA PRO A 361 -19.79 37.83 6.77
C PRO A 361 -20.16 38.96 7.73
N PHE A 362 -19.82 40.18 7.35
CA PHE A 362 -20.23 41.35 8.12
C PHE A 362 -21.68 41.75 7.89
N LEU A 363 -22.30 42.20 8.97
CA LEU A 363 -23.61 42.80 9.00
C LEU A 363 -23.47 44.29 9.33
N GLY A 364 -24.22 45.12 8.60
CA GLY A 364 -24.35 46.54 8.87
C GLY A 364 -25.26 46.83 10.08
N LEU A 365 -25.41 48.10 10.41
CA LEU A 365 -26.23 48.59 11.54
C LEU A 365 -27.69 48.09 11.51
N ASN A 366 -28.25 47.91 10.30
CA ASN A 366 -29.60 47.39 10.08
C ASN A 366 -29.68 45.86 10.04
N ARG A 367 -28.62 45.15 10.47
CA ARG A 367 -28.46 43.68 10.41
C ARG A 367 -28.54 43.10 8.99
N LYS A 368 -28.46 43.93 7.95
CA LYS A 368 -28.34 43.46 6.57
C LYS A 368 -26.87 43.23 6.23
N PRO A 369 -26.55 42.29 5.32
CA PRO A 369 -25.19 42.14 4.82
C PRO A 369 -24.65 43.49 4.31
N CYS A 370 -23.48 43.90 4.78
CA CYS A 370 -22.86 45.18 4.37
C CYS A 370 -21.70 44.99 3.39
N GLY A 371 -21.52 43.76 2.89
CA GLY A 371 -20.32 43.37 2.17
C GLY A 371 -19.14 43.14 3.11
N GLY A 372 -18.20 42.32 2.65
CA GLY A 372 -17.00 41.97 3.40
C GLY A 372 -17.21 40.94 4.50
N ASP A 373 -16.09 40.51 5.04
CA ASP A 373 -15.95 39.36 5.91
C ASP A 373 -14.70 39.47 6.79
N ILE A 374 -14.69 38.68 7.85
CA ILE A 374 -13.59 38.58 8.81
C ILE A 374 -13.19 37.12 8.99
N GLU A 375 -11.89 36.87 8.95
CA GLU A 375 -11.30 35.59 9.31
C GLU A 375 -10.86 35.63 10.77
N ILE A 376 -11.41 34.73 11.58
CA ILE A 376 -11.09 34.60 13.01
C ILE A 376 -10.74 33.18 13.35
N ALA A 377 -9.93 33.00 14.39
CA ALA A 377 -9.75 31.72 15.05
C ALA A 377 -9.99 31.86 16.56
N ILE A 378 -10.77 30.94 17.14
CA ILE A 378 -10.90 30.77 18.59
C ILE A 378 -10.39 29.37 18.92
N GLN A 379 -9.41 29.26 19.81
CA GLN A 379 -8.68 28.03 20.08
C GLN A 379 -8.56 27.79 21.59
N MET A 380 -8.64 26.53 22.00
CA MET A 380 -8.39 26.05 23.35
C MET A 380 -7.70 24.69 23.30
N ARG A 381 -7.00 24.31 24.37
CA ARG A 381 -6.23 23.05 24.37
C ARG A 381 -7.10 21.82 24.09
N ARG A 382 -8.25 21.73 24.75
CA ARG A 382 -9.23 20.63 24.71
C ARG A 382 -10.63 21.21 24.70
N PRO A 383 -11.64 20.53 24.11
CA PRO A 383 -13.01 21.03 24.12
C PRO A 383 -13.64 20.93 25.52
N LEU A 384 -14.66 21.73 25.80
CA LEU A 384 -15.23 21.81 27.15
C LEU A 384 -16.13 20.63 27.56
N LYS A 385 -16.69 19.88 26.61
CA LYS A 385 -17.69 18.83 26.87
C LYS A 385 -17.18 17.43 26.52
N GLU A 386 -16.80 17.22 25.27
CA GLU A 386 -16.37 15.92 24.75
C GLU A 386 -14.96 16.02 24.17
N LYS A 387 -14.19 14.93 24.22
CA LYS A 387 -12.86 14.87 23.62
C LYS A 387 -13.00 14.91 22.09
N GLU A 388 -12.20 15.74 21.43
CA GLU A 388 -12.13 15.73 19.97
C GLU A 388 -11.21 14.57 19.54
N PHE A 389 -11.66 13.75 18.59
CA PHE A 389 -10.83 12.71 17.99
C PHE A 389 -10.66 13.00 16.50
N ARG A 390 -9.43 12.87 16.01
CA ARG A 390 -9.11 12.98 14.59
C ARG A 390 -8.54 11.66 14.08
N GLN A 391 -8.78 11.38 12.80
CA GLN A 391 -8.24 10.21 12.13
C GLN A 391 -6.84 10.53 11.64
N GLU A 392 -5.85 9.81 12.15
CA GLU A 392 -4.46 9.89 11.73
C GLU A 392 -4.10 8.64 10.94
N THR A 393 -3.45 8.82 9.80
CA THR A 393 -2.94 7.74 8.96
C THR A 393 -1.49 7.50 9.31
N VAL A 394 -1.19 6.30 9.83
CA VAL A 394 0.17 5.86 10.09
C VAL A 394 0.58 4.88 9.00
N GLU A 395 1.67 5.17 8.32
CA GLU A 395 2.26 4.28 7.32
C GLU A 395 3.41 3.50 7.96
N ASP A 396 3.40 2.18 7.80
CA ASP A 396 4.46 1.29 8.25
C ASP A 396 4.98 0.47 7.08
N LEU A 397 6.30 0.56 6.83
CA LEU A 397 6.99 -0.33 5.90
C LEU A 397 7.15 -1.71 6.55
N VAL A 398 6.63 -2.75 5.91
CA VAL A 398 6.78 -4.14 6.34
C VAL A 398 7.60 -4.88 5.29
N ILE A 399 8.73 -5.45 5.71
CA ILE A 399 9.53 -6.33 4.85
C ILE A 399 9.06 -7.77 5.09
N GLY A 400 8.74 -8.47 3.99
CA GLY A 400 8.43 -9.88 3.99
C GLY A 400 9.66 -10.77 4.06
N ASP A 401 9.45 -12.08 3.89
CA ASP A 401 10.54 -13.05 3.98
C ASP A 401 11.55 -12.89 2.84
N TYR A 402 12.81 -13.15 3.17
CA TYR A 402 13.89 -13.17 2.19
C TYR A 402 13.83 -14.51 1.45
N PRO A 403 13.62 -14.51 0.12
CA PRO A 403 13.52 -15.74 -0.65
C PRO A 403 14.85 -16.52 -0.59
N GLU A 404 14.81 -17.84 -0.56
CA GLU A 404 16.05 -18.62 -0.52
C GLU A 404 16.91 -18.39 -1.79
N PRO A 405 18.24 -18.33 -1.68
CA PRO A 405 19.11 -18.21 -2.83
C PRO A 405 18.91 -19.42 -3.74
N MET A 406 18.56 -19.18 -5.01
CA MET A 406 18.26 -20.26 -5.95
C MET A 406 19.49 -21.15 -6.18
N ILE A 407 19.57 -22.26 -5.46
CA ILE A 407 20.35 -23.42 -5.87
C ILE A 407 19.54 -24.06 -6.99
N THR A 408 20.12 -24.16 -8.19
CA THR A 408 19.47 -24.79 -9.35
C THR A 408 19.20 -26.27 -9.08
N SER A 409 18.08 -26.59 -8.47
CA SER A 409 17.37 -27.85 -8.64
C SER A 409 16.28 -27.62 -9.69
N SER A 410 16.35 -28.43 -10.73
CA SER A 410 15.39 -28.57 -11.81
C SER A 410 13.94 -28.63 -11.30
N GLU A 411 13.03 -28.04 -12.09
CA GLU A 411 11.55 -28.10 -11.98
C GLU A 411 10.92 -27.44 -10.74
N GLN A 412 10.38 -26.22 -10.92
CA GLN A 412 8.92 -25.98 -10.87
C GLN A 412 8.63 -24.51 -11.20
N LEU A 413 7.89 -24.27 -12.28
CA LEU A 413 7.27 -22.97 -12.58
C LEU A 413 6.33 -22.58 -11.43
N THR A 414 6.53 -21.43 -10.79
CA THR A 414 5.50 -20.82 -9.94
C THR A 414 5.41 -19.31 -10.11
N ILE A 415 4.23 -18.88 -10.56
CA ILE A 415 3.77 -17.51 -10.73
C ILE A 415 3.33 -16.92 -9.37
N PRO A 416 3.34 -15.58 -9.17
CA PRO A 416 3.50 -14.88 -7.89
C PRO A 416 2.41 -15.01 -6.83
N SER A 417 2.87 -15.04 -5.59
CA SER A 417 2.12 -15.05 -4.32
C SER A 417 1.38 -13.73 -4.03
N GLU A 418 0.16 -13.54 -4.52
CA GLU A 418 -0.88 -12.75 -3.81
C GLU A 418 -1.91 -13.68 -3.15
N LYS A 419 -1.72 -15.00 -3.28
CA LYS A 419 -2.63 -16.01 -2.76
C LYS A 419 -2.39 -16.38 -1.29
N LEU A 420 -1.26 -16.02 -0.67
CA LEU A 420 -0.82 -16.66 0.57
C LEU A 420 -1.56 -16.20 1.83
N ALA A 421 -2.07 -14.97 1.90
CA ALA A 421 -2.94 -14.52 3.01
C ALA A 421 -4.33 -15.19 2.98
N SER A 422 -4.72 -15.73 1.83
CA SER A 422 -5.94 -16.50 1.67
C SER A 422 -5.63 -18.02 1.73
N ILE A 423 -4.36 -18.46 1.64
CA ILE A 423 -3.98 -19.89 1.68
C ILE A 423 -4.12 -20.54 3.06
N THR A 424 -3.95 -19.79 4.15
CA THR A 424 -4.11 -20.35 5.50
C THR A 424 -5.58 -20.63 5.89
N ALA A 425 -6.55 -20.11 5.13
CA ALA A 425 -7.97 -20.50 5.21
C ALA A 425 -8.42 -21.46 4.07
N LYS A 426 -7.56 -21.71 3.06
CA LYS A 426 -7.92 -22.44 1.82
C LYS A 426 -7.91 -23.96 1.88
N MET A 427 -7.50 -24.57 2.99
CA MET A 427 -7.47 -26.04 3.07
C MET A 427 -8.75 -26.69 3.60
N ASP A 428 -9.76 -25.94 4.08
CA ASP A 428 -10.95 -26.53 4.71
C ASP A 428 -12.32 -26.24 4.06
N ASP A 429 -12.44 -25.27 3.12
CA ASP A 429 -13.69 -25.02 2.37
C ASP A 429 -13.65 -25.56 0.91
N PRO A 430 -14.35 -26.68 0.61
CA PRO A 430 -14.45 -27.27 -0.73
C PRO A 430 -15.16 -26.41 -1.78
N HIS A 431 -15.83 -25.34 -1.36
CA HIS A 431 -16.63 -24.45 -2.21
C HIS A 431 -16.02 -23.06 -2.37
N HIS A 432 -14.74 -22.93 -2.05
CA HIS A 432 -14.01 -21.68 -2.20
C HIS A 432 -13.98 -21.23 -3.67
N LEU A 433 -14.09 -19.92 -3.88
CA LEU A 433 -14.19 -19.29 -5.20
C LEU A 433 -13.03 -19.65 -6.13
N ASP A 434 -11.82 -19.81 -5.59
CA ASP A 434 -10.63 -20.21 -6.34
C ASP A 434 -10.73 -21.58 -7.03
N LEU A 435 -11.56 -22.48 -6.50
CA LEU A 435 -11.76 -23.83 -7.06
C LEU A 435 -12.74 -23.82 -8.24
N ILE A 436 -13.51 -22.74 -8.39
CA ILE A 436 -14.45 -22.55 -9.48
C ILE A 436 -13.69 -21.93 -10.66
N VAL A 437 -13.41 -22.72 -11.70
CA VAL A 437 -12.63 -22.27 -12.88
C VAL A 437 -13.44 -22.30 -14.19
N SER A 438 -14.61 -22.93 -14.17
CA SER A 438 -15.49 -23.13 -15.33
C SER A 438 -16.48 -21.98 -15.48
N TYR A 439 -16.67 -21.53 -16.72
CA TYR A 439 -17.63 -20.49 -17.08
C TYR A 439 -19.05 -20.90 -16.74
N ASP A 440 -19.45 -22.14 -17.06
CA ASP A 440 -20.79 -22.65 -16.76
C ASP A 440 -21.03 -22.80 -15.25
N VAL A 441 -20.02 -23.25 -14.50
CA VAL A 441 -20.11 -23.32 -13.03
C VAL A 441 -20.21 -21.92 -12.41
N ILE A 442 -19.48 -20.92 -12.93
CA ILE A 442 -19.58 -19.54 -12.45
C ILE A 442 -21.00 -18.99 -12.69
N ASN A 443 -21.59 -19.23 -13.86
CA ASN A 443 -22.94 -18.79 -14.18
C ASN A 443 -23.99 -19.45 -13.27
N GLU A 444 -23.93 -20.77 -13.08
CA GLU A 444 -24.85 -21.47 -12.17
C GLU A 444 -24.73 -20.96 -10.72
N GLU A 445 -23.53 -20.68 -10.23
CA GLU A 445 -23.33 -20.17 -8.88
C GLU A 445 -23.81 -18.72 -8.74
N LEU A 446 -23.62 -17.87 -9.75
CA LEU A 446 -24.19 -16.52 -9.79
C LEU A 446 -25.71 -16.53 -9.73
N GLU A 447 -26.37 -17.42 -10.47
CA GLU A 447 -27.83 -17.58 -10.42
C GLU A 447 -28.30 -18.05 -9.04
N LYS A 448 -27.61 -19.04 -8.44
CA LYS A 448 -27.96 -19.55 -7.10
C LYS A 448 -27.76 -18.51 -6.00
N VAL A 449 -26.69 -17.72 -6.07
CA VAL A 449 -26.39 -16.64 -5.10
C VAL A 449 -27.38 -15.49 -5.29
N GLY A 450 -27.60 -15.07 -6.55
CA GLY A 450 -28.54 -14.00 -6.89
C GLY A 450 -29.99 -14.32 -6.53
N ALA A 451 -30.43 -15.58 -6.65
CA ALA A 451 -31.77 -16.00 -6.20
C ALA A 451 -31.94 -16.00 -4.67
N LYS A 452 -30.85 -16.16 -3.91
CA LYS A 452 -30.87 -16.17 -2.44
C LYS A 452 -30.74 -14.79 -1.83
N LEU A 453 -30.07 -13.86 -2.52
CA LEU A 453 -29.81 -12.49 -2.02
C LEU A 453 -31.08 -11.75 -1.54
N PRO A 454 -32.22 -11.78 -2.27
CA PRO A 454 -33.44 -11.08 -1.86
C PRO A 454 -34.09 -11.64 -0.58
N SER A 455 -33.74 -12.88 -0.21
CA SER A 455 -34.30 -13.56 0.98
C SER A 455 -33.45 -13.39 2.24
N LEU A 456 -32.29 -12.72 2.15
CA LEU A 456 -31.33 -12.57 3.24
C LEU A 456 -31.33 -11.13 3.77
N THR A 457 -31.12 -10.95 5.08
CA THR A 457 -30.99 -9.63 5.72
C THR A 457 -29.80 -9.61 6.68
N GLY A 458 -29.22 -8.43 6.90
CA GLY A 458 -28.13 -8.24 7.85
C GLY A 458 -26.75 -8.75 7.35
N PRO A 459 -25.85 -9.17 8.25
CA PRO A 459 -24.45 -9.49 7.91
C PRO A 459 -24.32 -10.67 6.93
N THR A 460 -25.26 -11.62 6.95
CA THR A 460 -25.30 -12.72 5.97
C THR A 460 -25.63 -12.22 4.57
N ALA A 461 -26.46 -11.17 4.41
CA ALA A 461 -26.69 -10.58 3.09
C ALA A 461 -25.42 -9.96 2.52
N LEU A 462 -24.57 -9.38 3.38
CA LEU A 462 -23.30 -8.76 3.00
C LEU A 462 -22.29 -9.80 2.50
N GLU A 463 -22.09 -10.91 3.23
CA GLU A 463 -21.21 -12.01 2.80
C GLU A 463 -21.64 -12.63 1.46
N TRP A 464 -22.95 -12.77 1.25
CA TRP A 464 -23.49 -13.31 -0.01
C TRP A 464 -23.36 -12.29 -1.15
N ASN A 465 -23.42 -10.99 -0.85
CA ASN A 465 -23.18 -9.93 -1.83
C ASN A 465 -21.71 -9.88 -2.25
N ASP A 466 -20.78 -9.96 -1.29
CA ASP A 466 -19.35 -10.04 -1.57
C ASP A 466 -19.00 -11.27 -2.43
N ARG A 467 -19.66 -12.41 -2.15
CA ARG A 467 -19.53 -13.63 -2.96
C ARG A 467 -20.09 -13.45 -4.38
N TYR A 468 -21.21 -12.76 -4.53
CA TYR A 468 -21.82 -12.46 -5.82
C TYR A 468 -20.89 -11.57 -6.67
N ASP A 469 -20.42 -10.46 -6.10
CA ASP A 469 -19.53 -9.52 -6.77
C ASP A 469 -18.20 -10.19 -7.17
N SER A 470 -17.65 -11.04 -6.30
CA SER A 470 -16.43 -11.80 -6.59
C SER A 470 -16.60 -12.79 -7.76
N LEU A 471 -17.75 -13.48 -7.83
CA LEU A 471 -18.06 -14.37 -8.96
C LEU A 471 -18.29 -13.59 -10.26
N ALA A 472 -18.95 -12.43 -10.19
CA ALA A 472 -19.21 -11.57 -11.33
C ALA A 472 -17.91 -11.01 -11.92
N LEU A 473 -17.00 -10.54 -11.05
CA LEU A 473 -15.68 -10.09 -11.45
C LEU A 473 -14.87 -11.22 -12.09
N LYS A 474 -14.92 -12.42 -11.50
CA LYS A 474 -14.21 -13.60 -12.01
C LYS A 474 -14.70 -14.01 -13.40
N LYS A 475 -16.02 -13.93 -13.65
CA LYS A 475 -16.60 -14.12 -14.98
C LYS A 475 -16.06 -13.11 -15.99
N GLN A 476 -16.10 -11.82 -15.66
CA GLN A 476 -15.61 -10.75 -16.54
C GLN A 476 -14.13 -10.92 -16.87
N LEU A 477 -13.30 -11.27 -15.88
CA LEU A 477 -11.87 -11.49 -16.10
C LEU A 477 -11.62 -12.67 -17.06
N LEU A 478 -12.35 -13.77 -16.91
CA LEU A 478 -12.25 -14.93 -17.79
C LEU A 478 -12.63 -14.57 -19.23
N GLU A 479 -13.72 -13.82 -19.43
CA GLU A 479 -14.15 -13.32 -20.74
C GLU A 479 -13.09 -12.41 -21.38
N ILE A 480 -12.47 -11.52 -20.60
CA ILE A 480 -11.38 -10.64 -21.07
C ILE A 480 -10.14 -11.46 -21.45
N GLU A 481 -9.75 -12.44 -20.63
CA GLU A 481 -8.60 -13.31 -20.93
C GLU A 481 -8.80 -14.07 -22.26
N MET A 482 -10.03 -14.54 -22.52
CA MET A 482 -10.39 -15.19 -23.77
C MET A 482 -10.40 -14.21 -24.96
N GLN A 483 -11.01 -13.03 -24.82
CA GLN A 483 -11.09 -12.02 -25.89
C GLN A 483 -9.72 -11.44 -26.28
N THR A 484 -8.84 -11.25 -25.29
CA THR A 484 -7.48 -10.74 -25.51
C THR A 484 -6.52 -11.79 -26.05
N GLY A 485 -6.97 -13.05 -26.17
CA GLY A 485 -6.15 -14.19 -26.61
C GLY A 485 -5.08 -14.61 -25.59
N LYS A 486 -5.11 -14.06 -24.37
CA LYS A 486 -4.23 -14.49 -23.26
C LYS A 486 -4.56 -15.90 -22.78
N LEU A 487 -5.83 -16.29 -22.90
CA LEU A 487 -6.32 -17.64 -22.64
C LEU A 487 -6.93 -18.19 -23.94
N THR A 488 -6.22 -19.10 -24.59
CA THR A 488 -6.75 -19.81 -25.76
C THR A 488 -7.75 -20.88 -25.33
N LEU A 489 -8.59 -21.32 -26.28
CA LEU A 489 -9.56 -22.40 -26.03
C LEU A 489 -8.86 -23.68 -25.53
N ASP A 490 -7.71 -24.04 -26.11
CA ASP A 490 -6.94 -25.22 -25.70
C ASP A 490 -6.41 -25.11 -24.26
N MET A 491 -5.89 -23.93 -23.87
CA MET A 491 -5.44 -23.67 -22.50
C MET A 491 -6.61 -23.72 -21.51
N TYR A 492 -7.79 -23.25 -21.93
CA TYR A 492 -8.99 -23.31 -21.11
C TYR A 492 -9.49 -24.75 -20.93
N VAL A 493 -9.50 -25.55 -21.99
CA VAL A 493 -9.83 -26.98 -21.94
C VAL A 493 -8.85 -27.75 -21.04
N GLU A 494 -7.55 -27.48 -21.12
CA GLU A 494 -6.55 -28.08 -20.23
C GLU A 494 -6.79 -27.69 -18.76
N ARG A 495 -7.15 -26.43 -18.51
CA ARG A 495 -7.51 -25.92 -17.17
C ARG A 495 -8.72 -26.66 -16.59
N LEU A 496 -9.75 -26.92 -17.40
CA LEU A 496 -10.93 -27.68 -17.00
C LEU A 496 -10.59 -29.14 -16.68
N HIS A 497 -9.85 -29.83 -17.55
CA HIS A 497 -9.41 -31.21 -17.29
C HIS A 497 -8.62 -31.34 -16.00
N LYS A 498 -7.68 -30.43 -15.75
CA LYS A 498 -6.91 -30.39 -14.51
C LYS A 498 -7.81 -30.25 -13.29
N ARG A 499 -8.78 -29.32 -13.32
CA ARG A 499 -9.69 -29.10 -12.18
C ARG A 499 -10.65 -30.27 -11.96
N ILE A 500 -11.15 -30.90 -13.03
CA ILE A 500 -11.97 -32.12 -12.93
C ILE A 500 -11.22 -33.23 -12.22
N ALA A 501 -9.94 -33.47 -12.57
CA ALA A 501 -9.11 -34.46 -11.91
C ALA A 501 -8.92 -34.13 -10.42
N GLU A 502 -8.60 -32.89 -10.09
CA GLU A 502 -8.44 -32.42 -8.71
C GLU A 502 -9.75 -32.56 -7.90
N ASP A 503 -10.91 -32.23 -8.49
CA ASP A 503 -12.21 -32.34 -7.84
C ASP A 503 -12.63 -33.79 -7.59
N ARG A 504 -12.31 -34.73 -8.50
CA ARG A 504 -12.53 -36.15 -8.26
C ARG A 504 -11.75 -36.65 -7.05
N THR A 505 -10.50 -36.21 -6.89
CA THR A 505 -9.72 -36.54 -5.67
C THR A 505 -10.30 -35.88 -4.41
N LEU A 506 -10.85 -34.67 -4.53
CA LEU A 506 -11.49 -33.96 -3.43
C LEU A 506 -12.78 -34.65 -2.98
N ILE A 507 -13.58 -35.18 -3.91
CA ILE A 507 -14.79 -35.96 -3.61
C ILE A 507 -14.43 -37.19 -2.78
N SER A 508 -13.42 -37.97 -3.17
CA SER A 508 -12.97 -39.13 -2.41
C SER A 508 -12.53 -38.76 -0.99
N LYS A 509 -11.82 -37.63 -0.82
CA LYS A 509 -11.41 -37.12 0.50
C LYS A 509 -12.61 -36.70 1.35
N LEU A 510 -13.60 -36.02 0.77
CA LEU A 510 -14.80 -35.57 1.48
C LEU A 510 -15.71 -36.73 1.90
N LEU A 511 -15.80 -37.78 1.08
CA LEU A 511 -16.50 -39.01 1.43
C LEU A 511 -15.80 -39.73 2.58
N ALA A 512 -14.46 -39.81 2.55
CA ALA A 512 -13.67 -40.37 3.64
C ALA A 512 -13.81 -39.58 4.95
N SER A 513 -14.02 -38.26 4.87
CA SER A 513 -14.24 -37.39 6.03
C SER A 513 -15.73 -37.22 6.42
N ASN A 514 -16.63 -38.08 5.94
CA ASN A 514 -18.09 -38.02 6.19
C ASN A 514 -18.81 -36.71 5.77
N ARG A 515 -18.19 -35.88 4.91
CA ARG A 515 -18.77 -34.62 4.39
C ARG A 515 -19.58 -34.85 3.11
N ARG A 516 -20.65 -35.65 3.19
CA ARG A 516 -21.42 -36.12 2.01
C ARG A 516 -22.10 -35.00 1.21
N LEU A 517 -22.62 -33.97 1.87
CA LEU A 517 -23.27 -32.84 1.19
C LEU A 517 -22.27 -31.99 0.39
N ASP A 518 -21.04 -31.86 0.90
CA ASP A 518 -19.97 -31.15 0.21
C ASP A 518 -19.46 -31.97 -0.98
N ALA A 519 -19.29 -33.29 -0.80
CA ALA A 519 -18.95 -34.21 -1.88
C ALA A 519 -19.98 -34.16 -3.02
N ALA A 520 -21.28 -34.10 -2.70
CA ALA A 520 -22.37 -33.98 -3.67
C ALA A 520 -22.28 -32.69 -4.50
N ARG A 521 -21.95 -31.57 -3.87
CA ARG A 521 -21.81 -30.27 -4.55
C ARG A 521 -20.56 -30.22 -5.43
N VAL A 522 -19.43 -30.79 -4.97
CA VAL A 522 -18.22 -30.91 -5.80
C VAL A 522 -18.46 -31.85 -6.99
N LEU A 523 -19.23 -32.93 -6.81
CA LEU A 523 -19.63 -33.82 -7.90
C LEU A 523 -20.53 -33.09 -8.92
N HIS A 524 -21.46 -32.25 -8.46
CA HIS A 524 -22.25 -31.40 -9.35
C HIS A 524 -21.36 -30.45 -10.17
N ARG A 525 -20.37 -29.80 -9.52
CA ARG A 525 -19.37 -28.97 -10.19
C ARG A 525 -18.63 -29.76 -11.28
N VAL A 526 -18.18 -30.98 -11.00
CA VAL A 526 -17.54 -31.86 -12.01
C VAL A 526 -18.46 -32.13 -13.19
N LYS A 527 -19.73 -32.49 -12.95
CA LYS A 527 -20.70 -32.76 -14.03
C LYS A 527 -20.96 -31.54 -14.91
N THR A 528 -21.05 -30.34 -14.32
CA THR A 528 -21.18 -29.09 -15.09
C THR A 528 -19.94 -28.84 -15.94
N MET A 529 -18.73 -29.02 -15.40
CA MET A 529 -17.48 -28.87 -16.17
C MET A 529 -17.36 -29.90 -17.31
N GLU A 530 -17.78 -31.15 -17.09
CA GLU A 530 -17.80 -32.18 -18.12
C GLU A 530 -18.79 -31.85 -19.23
N LYS A 531 -19.96 -31.31 -18.89
CA LYS A 531 -20.95 -30.84 -19.87
C LYS A 531 -20.41 -29.68 -20.71
N GLU A 532 -19.69 -28.75 -20.09
CA GLU A 532 -19.05 -27.62 -20.78
C GLU A 532 -18.00 -28.11 -21.80
N LEU A 533 -17.19 -29.12 -21.45
CA LEU A 533 -16.23 -29.73 -22.35
C LEU A 533 -16.89 -30.40 -23.57
N VAL A 534 -18.06 -31.01 -23.39
CA VAL A 534 -18.84 -31.60 -24.49
C VAL A 534 -19.40 -30.51 -25.42
N GLY A 535 -19.80 -29.35 -24.87
CA GLY A 535 -20.24 -28.20 -25.66
C GLY A 535 -19.11 -27.53 -26.46
N ALA A 536 -17.89 -27.49 -25.92
CA ALA A 536 -16.72 -26.91 -26.58
C ALA A 536 -16.18 -27.74 -27.76
N GLY A 537 -16.49 -29.04 -27.82
CA GLY A 537 -16.09 -29.95 -28.91
C GLY A 537 -17.10 -30.08 -30.06
N GLY A 538 -18.20 -29.31 -30.06
CA GLY A 538 -19.35 -29.53 -30.92
C GLY A 538 -19.32 -28.93 -32.33
N ASP A 539 -18.38 -28.05 -32.67
CA ASP A 539 -18.38 -27.31 -33.96
C ASP A 539 -17.38 -27.83 -35.02
N SER A 540 -16.83 -29.04 -34.85
CA SER A 540 -15.93 -29.65 -35.84
C SER A 540 -16.36 -31.03 -36.35
N ALA A 541 -17.67 -31.26 -36.52
CA ALA A 541 -18.20 -32.43 -37.24
C ALA A 541 -19.54 -32.10 -37.90
N GLY A 542 -19.47 -31.36 -39.02
CA GLY A 542 -20.61 -30.96 -39.83
C GLY A 542 -20.18 -30.55 -41.24
N SER A 543 -19.59 -31.47 -41.99
CA SER A 543 -19.53 -31.50 -43.46
C SER A 543 -19.57 -32.94 -43.92
#